data_AF-A0A529KWQ9-F1
#
_entry.id   AF-A0A529KWQ9-F1
#
_cell.length_a   1.000
_cell.length_b   1.000
_cell.length_c   1.000
_cell.angle_alpha   90.00
_cell.angle_beta   90.00
_cell.angle_gamma   90.00
#
_symmetry.space_group_name_H-M   'P 1'
#
loop_
_entity.id
_entity.type
_entity.pdbx_description
1 polymer ?
#
loop_
_entity_poly.entity_id
_entity_poly.type
_entity_poly.pdbx_seq_one_letter_code
_entity_poly.pdbx_strand_id
1 'polypeptide(L)' 'MPQIGEFNRHQTGHWRRIQTLSLNLEVAIVAAEASDADNVPDYGVHAGGEDGVVIGAG' A
#
# COMPACT_ATOMS: atom_id res chain seq x y z
N MET A 1 -22.76 -1.64 5.95
CA MET A 1 -21.73 -2.04 4.97
C MET A 1 -20.52 -2.54 5.75
N PRO A 2 -19.91 -3.69 5.40
CA PRO A 2 -18.73 -4.18 6.11
C PRO A 2 -17.51 -3.33 5.77
N GLN A 3 -16.89 -2.73 6.79
CA GLN A 3 -15.65 -1.98 6.68
C GLN A 3 -14.46 -2.94 6.88
N ILE A 4 -13.54 -2.98 5.91
CA ILE A 4 -12.42 -3.94 5.86
C ILE A 4 -11.12 -3.35 6.47
N GLY A 5 -11.11 -2.04 6.75
CA GLY A 5 -10.00 -1.32 7.36
C GLY A 5 -10.21 0.20 7.31
N GLU A 6 -9.33 0.97 7.96
CA GLU A 6 -9.41 2.45 8.03
C GLU A 6 -8.05 3.11 7.80
N PHE A 7 -7.80 3.60 6.58
CA PHE A 7 -6.57 4.28 6.18
C PHE A 7 -6.46 5.68 6.80
N ASN A 8 -5.42 5.89 7.61
CA ASN A 8 -5.07 7.25 8.03
C ASN A 8 -3.82 7.70 7.29
N ARG A 9 -3.76 9.01 7.03
CA ARG A 9 -2.62 9.66 6.40
C ARG A 9 -1.48 9.81 7.40
N HIS A 10 -0.29 9.37 7.02
CA HIS A 10 0.97 9.63 7.73
C HIS A 10 1.87 10.56 6.89
N GLN A 11 2.96 11.05 7.49
CA GLN A 11 3.83 12.06 6.86
C GLN A 11 4.52 11.57 5.58
N THR A 12 4.80 10.28 5.47
CA THR A 12 5.56 9.64 4.38
C THR A 12 4.69 8.80 3.44
N GLY A 13 3.43 8.56 3.79
CA GLY A 13 2.51 7.70 3.02
C GLY A 13 1.21 7.37 3.75
N HIS A 14 0.47 6.40 3.24
CA HIS A 14 -0.73 5.86 3.88
C HIS A 14 -0.48 4.40 4.28
N TRP A 15 -0.46 4.06 5.56
CA TRP A 15 -0.22 2.68 6.02
C TRP A 15 -1.29 2.19 6.99
N ARG A 16 -1.76 0.95 6.81
CA ARG A 16 -2.74 0.29 7.69
C ARG A 16 -2.78 -1.21 7.58
N ARG A 17 -3.45 -1.81 8.58
CA ARG A 17 -3.82 -3.22 8.57
C ARG A 17 -5.17 -3.44 7.87
N ILE A 18 -5.16 -4.28 6.84
CA ILE A 18 -6.34 -4.92 6.27
C ILE A 18 -6.65 -6.15 7.12
N GLN A 19 -7.84 -6.20 7.71
CA GLN A 19 -8.30 -7.36 8.50
C GLN A 19 -9.61 -7.89 7.93
N THR A 20 -9.56 -9.15 7.50
CA THR A 20 -10.71 -9.95 7.09
C THR A 20 -10.69 -11.26 7.87
N LEU A 21 -11.66 -12.15 7.60
CA LEU A 21 -11.67 -13.49 8.18
C LEU A 21 -10.40 -14.30 7.87
N SER A 22 -9.80 -14.09 6.68
CA SER A 22 -8.70 -14.91 6.17
C SER A 22 -7.42 -14.13 5.91
N LEU A 23 -7.45 -12.80 5.97
CA LEU A 23 -6.34 -11.92 5.64
C LEU A 23 -6.11 -10.93 6.77
N ASN A 24 -4.90 -10.92 7.31
CA ASN A 24 -4.46 -9.91 8.27
C ASN A 24 -3.10 -9.40 7.81
N LEU A 25 -3.11 -8.31 7.06
CA LEU A 25 -1.93 -7.81 6.36
C LEU A 25 -1.77 -6.31 6.58
N GLU A 26 -0.57 -5.89 6.95
CA GLU A 26 -0.19 -4.49 6.93
C GLU A 26 0.16 -4.07 5.50
N VAL A 27 -0.37 -2.93 5.06
CA VAL A 27 -0.23 -2.41 3.71
C VAL A 27 0.16 -0.94 3.80
N ALA A 28 1.19 -0.55 3.07
CA ALA A 28 1.58 0.85 2.89
C ALA A 28 1.43 1.27 1.42
N ILE A 29 0.97 2.49 1.21
CA ILE A 29 0.98 3.17 -0.09
C ILE A 29 2.04 4.25 0.00
N VAL A 30 3.08 4.10 -0.81
CA VAL A 30 4.28 4.94 -0.82
C VAL A 30 4.40 5.57 -2.20
N ALA A 31 4.83 6.83 -2.28
CA ALA A 31 5.11 7.46 -3.57
C ALA A 31 6.20 6.67 -4.30
N ALA A 32 5.97 6.35 -5.56
CA ALA A 32 6.98 5.70 -6.38
C ALA A 32 8.07 6.73 -6.75
N GLU A 33 9.30 6.24 -6.87
CA GLU A 33 10.37 7.04 -7.47
C GLU A 33 9.98 7.41 -8.90
N ALA A 34 10.29 8.65 -9.30
CA ALA A 34 10.03 9.11 -10.65
C ALA A 34 10.73 8.20 -11.66
N SER A 35 9.96 7.64 -12.58
CA SER A 35 10.46 6.73 -13.60
C SER A 35 9.96 7.20 -14.96
N ASP A 36 10.86 7.19 -15.94
CA ASP A 36 10.57 7.53 -17.34
C ASP A 36 9.86 6.38 -18.10
N ALA A 37 9.48 5.31 -17.38
CA ALA A 37 8.73 4.20 -17.96
C ALA A 37 7.27 4.60 -18.20
N ASP A 38 6.80 4.36 -19.42
CA ASP A 38 5.40 4.60 -19.78
C ASP A 38 4.47 3.71 -18.93
N ASN A 39 3.37 4.29 -18.43
CA ASN A 39 2.38 3.62 -17.58
C ASN A 39 2.92 3.11 -16.22
N VAL A 40 3.96 3.73 -15.65
CA VAL A 40 4.37 3.48 -14.27
C VAL A 40 3.40 4.15 -13.28
N PRO A 41 2.93 3.47 -12.23
CA PRO A 41 2.10 4.10 -11.20
C PRO A 41 2.90 5.14 -10.40
N ASP A 42 2.25 6.26 -10.06
CA ASP A 42 2.82 7.28 -9.15
C ASP A 42 3.00 6.78 -7.70
N TYR A 43 2.40 5.63 -7.36
CA TYR A 43 2.46 5.04 -6.01
C TYR A 43 2.64 3.53 -6.07
N GLY A 44 3.51 3.01 -5.20
CA GLY A 44 3.68 1.58 -4.94
C GLY A 44 2.84 1.13 -3.74
N VAL A 45 2.40 -0.12 -3.76
CA VAL A 45 1.72 -0.77 -2.63
C VAL A 45 2.65 -1.80 -2.02
N HIS A 46 2.97 -1.67 -0.74
CA HIS A 46 3.91 -2.53 -0.03
C HIS A 46 3.18 -3.38 1.01
N ALA A 47 3.48 -4.67 1.05
CA ALA A 47 2.97 -5.62 2.04
C ALA A 47 3.98 -5.77 3.19
N GLY A 48 3.53 -5.50 4.41
CA GLY A 48 4.36 -5.49 5.63
C GLY A 48 4.81 -4.10 6.09
N GLY A 49 4.18 -3.02 5.62
CA GLY A 49 4.55 -1.64 5.95
C GLY A 49 5.36 -0.96 4.85
N GLU A 50 5.96 0.20 5.15
CA GLU A 50 6.67 1.05 4.18
C GLU A 50 7.92 0.37 3.58
N ASP A 51 8.61 -0.47 4.34
CA ASP A 51 9.76 -1.27 3.87
C ASP A 51 9.35 -2.68 3.41
N GLY A 52 8.05 -2.89 3.23
CA GLY A 52 7.47 -4.16 2.82
C GLY A 52 7.76 -4.53 1.36
N VAL A 53 7.34 -5.74 0.97
CA VAL A 53 7.48 -6.19 -0.43
C VAL A 53 6.46 -5.47 -1.30
N VAL A 54 6.91 -4.97 -2.46
CA VAL A 54 6.01 -4.38 -3.46
C VAL A 54 5.07 -5.46 -4.00
N ILE A 55 3.76 -5.18 -3.97
CA ILE A 55 2.71 -6.05 -4.49
C ILE A 55 1.91 -5.32 -5.56
N GLY A 56 1.31 -6.07 -6.49
CA GLY A 56 0.39 -5.52 -7.50
C GLY A 56 1.06 -4.87 -8.72
N ALA A 57 2.40 -4.86 -8.79
CA ALA A 57 3.13 -4.56 -10.03
C ALA A 57 3.16 -5.84 -10.89
N GLY A 58 2.40 -5.86 -11.97
CA GLY A 58 2.29 -6.97 -12.93
C GLY A 58 2.08 -6.46 -14.33
#